data_AF-A0A831LG70-F1
#
_entry.id   AF-A0A831LG70-F1
#
_cell.length_a   1.000
_cell.length_b   1.000
_cell.length_c   1.000
_cell.angle_alpha   90.00
_cell.angle_beta   90.00
_cell.angle_gamma   90.00
#
_symmetry.space_group_name_H-M   'P 1'
#
loop_
_entity.id
_entity.type
_entity.pdbx_description
1 polymer ?
#
loop_
_entity_poly.entity_id
_entity_poly.type
_entity_poly.pdbx_seq_one_letter_code
_entity_poly.pdbx_strand_id
1 'polypeptide(L)'
;MNISVKFTGTFAVLALLFVLTGAIGWSGLGNDASQGSALLVMTISGVGALAATAALFFARGLSAPLKALHAQAENLRRGRTTPPLGLKRNDEIGRLGTSLDGLCQCLEKEIVASLQKMSRGHFDEDIRPLDSEDILRHALRDLNGEMGTLIGQIGLVGNQIGSAASQVADSSQTLSQGATEQAASLQEISASMNQITSQTQLNADNAGQANTLAGQARDSADRGNQQMSEMVNAMAAINESGHS
;
A
#
# COMPACT_ATOMS: atom_id res chain seq x y z
N MET A 1 -18.59 -45.11 -20.60
CA MET A 1 -19.27 -46.23 -21.30
C MET A 1 -19.33 -47.52 -20.44
N ASN A 2 -19.73 -47.45 -19.15
CA ASN A 2 -19.79 -48.65 -18.29
C ASN A 2 -20.93 -48.63 -17.25
N ILE A 3 -21.56 -47.47 -17.01
CA ILE A 3 -22.79 -47.37 -16.20
C ILE A 3 -23.97 -47.91 -16.97
N SER A 4 -24.08 -47.60 -18.26
CA SER A 4 -25.13 -48.20 -19.10
C SER A 4 -25.02 -49.73 -19.11
N VAL A 5 -23.80 -50.30 -19.16
CA VAL A 5 -23.61 -51.76 -19.18
C VAL A 5 -23.97 -52.43 -17.84
N LYS A 6 -23.61 -51.84 -16.70
CA LYS A 6 -24.03 -52.35 -15.38
C LYS A 6 -25.51 -52.10 -15.10
N PHE A 7 -26.06 -50.99 -15.58
CA PHE A 7 -27.48 -50.64 -15.50
C PHE A 7 -28.31 -51.65 -16.29
N THR A 8 -27.93 -51.90 -17.55
CA THR A 8 -28.58 -52.89 -18.41
C THR A 8 -28.41 -54.30 -17.83
N GLY A 9 -27.25 -54.68 -17.30
CA GLY A 9 -27.04 -56.00 -16.72
C GLY A 9 -27.90 -56.28 -15.48
N THR A 10 -27.96 -55.34 -14.53
CA THR A 10 -28.71 -55.55 -13.27
C THR A 10 -30.21 -55.47 -13.49
N PHE A 11 -30.68 -54.52 -14.31
CA PHE A 11 -32.09 -54.44 -14.71
C PHE A 11 -32.50 -55.62 -15.59
N ALA A 12 -31.63 -56.10 -16.48
CA ALA A 12 -31.91 -57.29 -17.30
C ALA A 12 -32.07 -58.53 -16.42
N VAL A 13 -31.20 -58.76 -15.43
CA VAL A 13 -31.31 -59.93 -14.52
C VAL A 13 -32.60 -59.87 -13.68
N LEU A 14 -32.95 -58.70 -13.15
CA LEU A 14 -34.18 -58.52 -12.38
C LEU A 14 -35.44 -58.62 -13.26
N ALA A 15 -35.40 -58.10 -14.49
CA ALA A 15 -36.47 -58.27 -15.47
C ALA A 15 -36.62 -59.73 -15.93
N LEU A 16 -35.52 -60.46 -16.11
CA LEU A 16 -35.53 -61.89 -16.46
C LEU A 16 -36.09 -62.73 -15.31
N LEU A 17 -35.74 -62.43 -14.07
CA LEU A 17 -36.32 -63.05 -12.88
C LEU A 17 -37.82 -62.79 -12.77
N PHE A 18 -38.28 -61.57 -13.08
CA PHE A 18 -39.70 -61.22 -13.11
C PHE A 18 -40.46 -61.93 -14.24
N VAL A 19 -39.86 -62.05 -15.43
CA VAL A 19 -40.45 -62.80 -16.55
C VAL A 19 -40.49 -64.29 -16.25
N LEU A 20 -39.46 -64.86 -15.61
CA LEU A 20 -39.43 -66.25 -15.16
C LEU A 20 -40.50 -66.54 -14.11
N THR A 21 -40.69 -65.68 -13.11
CA THR A 21 -41.77 -65.86 -12.12
C THR A 21 -43.16 -65.70 -12.74
N GLY A 22 -43.31 -64.78 -13.70
CA GLY A 22 -44.54 -64.65 -14.50
C GLY A 22 -44.84 -65.88 -15.37
N ALA A 23 -43.82 -66.47 -16.01
CA ALA A 23 -43.95 -67.64 -16.88
C ALA A 23 -44.27 -68.93 -16.10
N ILE A 24 -43.62 -69.15 -14.95
CA ILE A 24 -43.92 -70.27 -14.04
C ILE A 24 -45.38 -70.17 -13.55
N GLY A 25 -45.86 -68.95 -13.32
CA GLY A 25 -47.23 -68.67 -12.96
C GLY A 25 -48.27 -69.00 -14.02
N TRP A 26 -47.94 -68.75 -15.29
CA TRP A 26 -48.81 -69.06 -16.41
C TRP A 26 -48.96 -70.59 -16.63
N SER A 27 -47.90 -71.37 -16.37
CA SER A 27 -47.93 -72.83 -16.49
C SER A 27 -48.71 -73.55 -15.37
N GLY A 28 -49.01 -72.87 -14.26
CA GLY A 28 -49.69 -73.40 -13.09
C GLY A 28 -51.20 -73.14 -13.03
N LEU A 29 -51.83 -72.65 -14.10
CA LEU A 29 -53.26 -72.33 -14.15
C LEU A 29 -54.14 -73.60 -14.24
N GLY A 30 -54.02 -74.48 -13.26
CA GLY A 30 -54.93 -75.61 -13.02
C GLY A 30 -55.77 -75.37 -11.77
N ASN A 31 -57.03 -74.99 -11.98
CA ASN A 31 -58.25 -74.99 -11.13
C ASN A 31 -58.23 -74.96 -9.57
N ASP A 32 -57.11 -74.70 -8.88
CA ASP A 32 -57.05 -74.59 -7.42
C ASP A 32 -57.01 -73.12 -6.97
N ALA A 33 -58.04 -72.67 -6.25
CA ALA A 33 -58.16 -71.29 -5.76
C ALA A 33 -57.02 -70.85 -4.81
N SER A 34 -56.30 -71.79 -4.18
CA SER A 34 -55.13 -71.52 -3.33
C SER A 34 -53.86 -71.21 -4.14
N GLN A 35 -53.76 -71.68 -5.40
CA GLN A 35 -52.60 -71.45 -6.26
C GLN A 35 -52.61 -70.03 -6.87
N GLY A 36 -53.80 -69.46 -7.13
CA GLY A 36 -53.95 -68.10 -7.66
C GLY A 36 -53.51 -66.99 -6.69
N SER A 37 -53.75 -67.14 -5.39
CA SER A 37 -53.31 -66.18 -4.36
C SER A 37 -51.79 -66.19 -4.16
N ALA A 38 -51.14 -67.35 -4.26
CA ALA A 38 -49.68 -67.45 -4.14
C ALA A 38 -48.96 -66.74 -5.30
N LEU A 39 -49.55 -66.78 -6.50
CA LEU A 39 -49.01 -66.15 -7.69
C LEU A 39 -49.03 -64.62 -7.64
N LEU A 40 -50.12 -64.03 -7.15
CA LEU A 40 -50.21 -62.57 -6.96
C LEU A 40 -49.22 -62.05 -5.91
N VAL A 41 -48.98 -62.82 -4.85
CA VAL A 41 -47.99 -62.44 -3.82
C VAL A 41 -46.57 -62.47 -4.38
N MET A 42 -46.25 -63.43 -5.25
CA MET A 42 -44.93 -63.51 -5.90
C MET A 42 -44.68 -62.35 -6.87
N THR A 43 -45.67 -61.93 -7.65
CA THR A 43 -45.50 -60.80 -8.58
C THR A 43 -45.37 -59.47 -7.85
N ILE A 44 -46.17 -59.22 -6.82
CA ILE A 44 -46.07 -58.02 -5.97
C ILE A 44 -44.72 -57.96 -5.27
N SER A 45 -44.27 -59.09 -4.69
CA SER A 45 -42.96 -59.18 -4.04
C SER A 45 -41.82 -58.97 -5.02
N GLY A 46 -41.94 -59.49 -6.25
CA GLY A 46 -40.96 -59.28 -7.33
C GLY A 46 -40.85 -57.83 -7.77
N VAL A 47 -41.98 -57.13 -7.97
CA VAL A 47 -42.01 -55.69 -8.30
C VAL A 47 -41.43 -54.87 -7.16
N GLY A 48 -41.79 -55.19 -5.91
CA GLY A 48 -41.24 -54.52 -4.72
C GLY A 48 -39.73 -54.71 -4.60
N ALA A 49 -39.22 -55.92 -4.84
CA ALA A 49 -37.79 -56.21 -4.81
C ALA A 49 -37.03 -55.44 -5.91
N LEU A 50 -37.57 -55.38 -7.12
CA LEU A 50 -37.01 -54.65 -8.26
C LEU A 50 -36.99 -53.14 -8.00
N ALA A 51 -38.08 -52.59 -7.46
CA ALA A 51 -38.14 -51.19 -7.05
C ALA A 51 -37.12 -50.86 -5.94
N ALA A 52 -36.96 -51.73 -4.94
CA ALA A 52 -35.98 -51.55 -3.87
C ALA A 52 -34.53 -51.60 -4.39
N THR A 53 -34.22 -52.51 -5.31
CA THR A 53 -32.89 -52.58 -5.95
C THR A 53 -32.61 -51.37 -6.82
N ALA A 54 -33.59 -50.92 -7.61
CA ALA A 54 -33.48 -49.68 -8.38
C ALA A 54 -33.26 -48.47 -7.46
N ALA A 55 -34.03 -48.36 -6.36
CA ALA A 55 -33.88 -47.28 -5.39
C ALA A 55 -32.49 -47.26 -4.74
N LEU A 56 -31.97 -48.42 -4.33
CA LEU A 56 -30.62 -48.54 -3.78
C LEU A 56 -29.54 -48.20 -4.83
N PHE A 57 -29.75 -48.60 -6.09
CA PHE A 57 -28.87 -48.27 -7.19
C PHE A 57 -28.85 -46.76 -7.47
N PHE A 58 -29.99 -46.09 -7.56
CA PHE A 58 -30.03 -44.63 -7.75
C PHE A 58 -29.46 -43.88 -6.54
N ALA A 59 -29.80 -44.32 -5.32
CA ALA A 59 -29.30 -43.69 -4.10
C ALA A 59 -27.76 -43.73 -4.00
N ARG A 60 -27.14 -44.88 -4.28
CA ARG A 60 -25.67 -45.04 -4.22
C ARG A 60 -24.97 -44.61 -5.50
N GLY A 61 -25.60 -44.86 -6.65
CA GLY A 61 -25.06 -44.62 -7.97
C GLY A 61 -25.16 -43.17 -8.41
N LEU A 62 -26.18 -42.42 -7.98
CA LEU A 62 -26.42 -41.04 -8.43
C LEU A 62 -26.56 -40.06 -7.26
N SER A 63 -27.46 -40.33 -6.30
CA SER A 63 -27.81 -39.36 -5.27
C SER A 63 -26.66 -39.05 -4.31
N ALA A 64 -25.93 -40.07 -3.84
CA ALA A 64 -24.83 -39.87 -2.90
C ALA A 64 -23.66 -39.05 -3.50
N PRO A 65 -23.14 -39.36 -4.71
CA PRO A 65 -22.14 -38.51 -5.36
C PRO A 65 -22.60 -37.07 -5.63
N LEU A 66 -23.85 -36.87 -6.06
CA LEU A 66 -24.38 -35.52 -6.29
C LEU A 66 -24.49 -34.70 -5.00
N LYS A 67 -24.86 -35.33 -3.88
CA LYS A 67 -24.83 -34.68 -2.56
C LYS A 67 -23.40 -34.26 -2.18
N ALA A 68 -22.40 -35.08 -2.47
CA ALA A 68 -21.00 -34.75 -2.21
C ALA A 68 -20.52 -33.57 -3.06
N LEU A 69 -20.83 -33.57 -4.37
CA LEU A 69 -20.55 -32.44 -5.27
C LEU A 69 -21.21 -31.15 -4.82
N HIS A 70 -22.49 -31.22 -4.43
CA HIS A 70 -23.22 -30.08 -3.89
C HIS A 70 -22.58 -29.55 -2.60
N ALA A 71 -22.19 -30.44 -1.68
CA ALA A 71 -21.51 -30.06 -0.45
C ALA A 71 -20.17 -29.35 -0.72
N GLN A 72 -19.38 -29.83 -1.69
CA GLN A 72 -18.13 -29.19 -2.11
C GLN A 72 -18.40 -27.80 -2.71
N ALA A 73 -19.42 -27.66 -3.56
CA ALA A 73 -19.82 -26.37 -4.12
C ALA A 73 -20.30 -25.39 -3.03
N GLU A 74 -21.04 -25.86 -2.04
CA GLU A 74 -21.49 -25.04 -0.90
C GLU A 74 -20.31 -24.63 0.00
N ASN A 75 -19.33 -25.51 0.21
CA ASN A 75 -18.09 -25.14 0.90
C ASN A 75 -17.33 -24.07 0.13
N LEU A 76 -17.18 -24.23 -1.19
CA LEU A 76 -16.53 -23.26 -2.05
C LEU A 76 -17.26 -21.91 -2.01
N ARG A 77 -18.59 -21.91 -2.07
CA ARG A 77 -19.42 -20.70 -1.93
C ARG A 77 -19.18 -19.99 -0.59
N ARG A 78 -18.88 -20.73 0.48
CA ARG A 78 -18.53 -20.19 1.81
C ARG A 78 -17.04 -19.85 1.96
N GLY A 79 -16.26 -19.91 0.87
CA GLY A 79 -14.82 -19.63 0.89
C GLY A 79 -13.98 -20.72 1.57
N ARG A 80 -14.48 -21.95 1.66
CA ARG A 80 -13.76 -23.09 2.26
C ARG A 80 -13.34 -24.06 1.18
N THR A 81 -12.04 -24.33 1.08
CA THR A 81 -11.54 -25.45 0.28
C THR A 81 -11.47 -26.69 1.18
N THR A 82 -12.12 -27.76 0.73
CA THR A 82 -12.11 -29.06 1.40
C THR A 82 -11.24 -30.04 0.62
N PRO A 83 -10.76 -31.13 1.26
CA PRO A 83 -10.02 -32.16 0.56
C PRO A 83 -10.74 -32.66 -0.69
N PRO A 84 -10.00 -33.16 -1.70
CA PRO A 84 -10.58 -33.66 -2.94
C PRO A 84 -11.68 -34.70 -2.69
N LEU A 85 -12.75 -34.63 -3.47
CA LEU A 85 -13.87 -35.55 -3.39
C LEU A 85 -13.47 -37.01 -3.67
N GLY A 86 -12.42 -37.22 -4.46
CA GLY A 86 -11.82 -38.55 -4.66
C GLY A 86 -12.78 -39.56 -5.30
N LEU A 87 -13.72 -39.09 -6.13
CA LEU A 87 -14.71 -39.93 -6.81
C LEU A 87 -14.04 -40.82 -7.86
N LYS A 88 -13.66 -42.04 -7.48
CA LYS A 88 -13.08 -43.06 -8.38
C LYS A 88 -14.14 -43.66 -9.31
N ARG A 89 -14.61 -42.87 -10.28
CA ARG A 89 -15.61 -43.25 -11.28
C ARG A 89 -15.20 -42.79 -12.68
N ASN A 90 -15.54 -43.58 -13.70
CA ASN A 90 -15.23 -43.33 -15.11
C ASN A 90 -16.45 -42.82 -15.89
N ASP A 91 -17.29 -42.04 -15.22
CA ASP A 91 -18.53 -41.45 -15.76
C ASP A 91 -18.48 -39.93 -15.67
N GLU A 92 -19.57 -39.28 -16.10
CA GLU A 92 -19.73 -37.83 -16.10
C GLU A 92 -19.66 -37.26 -14.68
N ILE A 93 -20.15 -38.00 -13.69
CA ILE A 93 -20.10 -37.63 -12.27
C ILE A 93 -18.66 -37.63 -11.75
N GLY A 94 -17.87 -38.65 -12.11
CA GLY A 94 -16.44 -38.70 -11.81
C GLY A 94 -15.67 -37.57 -12.48
N ARG A 95 -15.94 -37.30 -13.76
CA ARG A 95 -15.33 -36.16 -14.49
C ARG A 95 -15.66 -34.82 -13.84
N LEU A 96 -16.91 -34.60 -13.48
CA LEU A 96 -17.35 -33.39 -12.79
C LEU A 96 -16.67 -33.23 -11.42
N GLY A 97 -16.52 -34.34 -10.68
CA GLY A 97 -15.75 -34.36 -9.42
C GLY A 97 -14.30 -33.96 -9.62
N THR A 98 -13.61 -34.55 -10.60
CA THR A 98 -12.22 -34.18 -10.91
C THR A 98 -12.08 -32.71 -11.32
N SER A 99 -13.02 -32.18 -12.13
CA SER A 99 -13.00 -30.76 -12.50
C SER A 99 -13.22 -29.85 -11.30
N LEU A 100 -14.14 -30.20 -10.38
CA LEU A 100 -14.39 -29.43 -9.16
C LEU A 100 -13.21 -29.50 -8.19
N ASP A 101 -12.58 -30.66 -8.05
CA ASP A 101 -11.35 -30.84 -7.27
C ASP A 101 -10.20 -29.98 -7.84
N GLY A 102 -10.04 -29.95 -9.16
CA GLY A 102 -9.06 -29.09 -9.85
C GLY A 102 -9.31 -27.60 -9.62
N LEU A 103 -10.58 -27.17 -9.66
CA LEU A 103 -10.96 -25.79 -9.34
C LEU A 103 -10.61 -25.43 -7.89
N CYS A 104 -10.98 -26.27 -6.92
CA CYS A 104 -10.64 -26.05 -5.51
C CYS A 104 -9.12 -25.98 -5.30
N GLN A 105 -8.36 -26.88 -5.94
CA GLN A 105 -6.91 -26.89 -5.85
C GLN A 105 -6.27 -25.64 -6.45
N CYS A 106 -6.77 -25.17 -7.60
CA CYS A 106 -6.29 -23.93 -8.24
C CYS A 106 -6.54 -22.72 -7.33
N LEU A 107 -7.75 -22.59 -6.78
CA LEU A 107 -8.06 -21.47 -5.89
C LEU A 107 -7.19 -21.48 -4.63
N GLU A 108 -6.96 -22.63 -4.02
CA GLU A 108 -6.17 -22.74 -2.79
C GLU A 108 -4.67 -22.53 -3.03
N LYS A 109 -4.08 -23.33 -3.92
CA LYS A 109 -2.63 -23.42 -4.05
C LYS A 109 -2.02 -22.35 -4.93
N GLU A 110 -2.83 -21.66 -5.72
CA GLU A 110 -2.34 -20.73 -6.72
C GLU A 110 -2.87 -19.34 -6.39
N ILE A 111 -4.18 -19.14 -6.42
CA ILE A 111 -4.77 -17.80 -6.19
C ILE A 111 -4.56 -17.34 -4.75
N VAL A 112 -5.01 -18.12 -3.76
CA VAL A 112 -4.89 -17.73 -2.34
C VAL A 112 -3.44 -17.70 -1.90
N ALA A 113 -2.61 -18.66 -2.34
CA ALA A 113 -1.18 -18.67 -2.03
C ALA A 113 -0.47 -17.41 -2.56
N SER A 114 -0.72 -17.01 -3.80
CA SER A 114 -0.16 -15.79 -4.38
C SER A 114 -0.66 -14.53 -3.66
N LEU A 115 -1.95 -14.45 -3.33
CA LEU A 115 -2.48 -13.33 -2.54
C LEU A 115 -1.85 -13.24 -1.14
N GLN A 116 -1.60 -14.37 -0.49
CA GLN A 116 -0.90 -14.39 0.79
C GLN A 116 0.55 -13.90 0.67
N LYS A 117 1.25 -14.27 -0.41
CA LYS A 117 2.59 -13.75 -0.70
C LYS A 117 2.58 -12.24 -0.94
N MET A 118 1.64 -11.75 -1.74
CA MET A 118 1.42 -10.31 -1.97
C MET A 118 1.15 -9.56 -0.66
N SER A 119 0.31 -10.11 0.23
CA SER A 119 0.02 -9.50 1.53
C SER A 119 1.26 -9.39 2.43
N ARG A 120 2.29 -10.21 2.19
CA ARG A 120 3.58 -10.16 2.87
C ARG A 120 4.59 -9.26 2.16
N GLY A 121 4.18 -8.58 1.09
CA GLY A 121 5.00 -7.63 0.32
C GLY A 121 5.79 -8.25 -0.83
N HIS A 122 5.53 -9.51 -1.19
CA HIS A 122 6.17 -10.15 -2.35
C HIS A 122 5.38 -9.86 -3.62
N PHE A 123 5.82 -8.84 -4.37
CA PHE A 123 5.20 -8.41 -5.64
C PHE A 123 6.02 -8.78 -6.89
N ASP A 124 7.05 -9.60 -6.72
CA ASP A 124 8.00 -10.05 -7.75
C ASP A 124 7.70 -11.47 -8.28
N GLU A 125 6.63 -12.09 -7.77
CA GLU A 125 6.23 -13.45 -8.13
C GLU A 125 5.75 -13.56 -9.60
N ASP A 126 6.25 -14.58 -10.29
CA ASP A 126 5.87 -14.91 -11.66
C ASP A 126 4.58 -15.74 -11.68
N ILE A 127 3.45 -15.06 -11.77
CA ILE A 127 2.15 -15.71 -11.92
C ILE A 127 1.93 -16.04 -13.39
N ARG A 128 1.91 -17.35 -13.70
CA ARG A 128 1.73 -17.87 -15.05
C ARG A 128 0.28 -18.32 -15.29
N PRO A 129 -0.46 -17.66 -16.19
CA PRO A 129 -1.74 -18.14 -16.70
C PRO A 129 -1.61 -19.52 -17.37
N LEU A 130 -2.60 -20.40 -17.21
CA LEU A 130 -2.59 -21.71 -17.86
C LEU A 130 -2.73 -21.60 -19.38
N ASP A 131 -3.60 -20.69 -19.82
CA ASP A 131 -3.90 -20.42 -21.22
C ASP A 131 -4.38 -18.96 -21.36
N SER A 132 -4.76 -18.57 -22.58
CA SER A 132 -5.26 -17.22 -22.88
C SER A 132 -6.65 -16.92 -22.30
N GLU A 133 -7.40 -17.93 -21.87
CA GLU A 133 -8.73 -17.78 -21.28
C GLU A 133 -8.71 -17.79 -19.74
N ASP A 134 -7.53 -17.98 -19.13
CA ASP A 134 -7.33 -17.97 -17.67
C ASP A 134 -7.40 -16.55 -17.09
N ILE A 135 -8.62 -16.03 -17.02
CA ILE A 135 -8.93 -14.69 -16.52
C ILE A 135 -8.44 -14.44 -15.10
N LEU A 136 -8.43 -15.48 -14.24
CA LEU A 136 -8.07 -15.34 -12.83
C LEU A 136 -6.58 -15.08 -12.67
N ARG A 137 -5.75 -15.88 -13.34
CA ARG A 137 -4.29 -15.72 -13.24
C ARG A 137 -3.81 -14.50 -14.00
N HIS A 138 -4.45 -14.13 -15.10
CA HIS A 138 -4.17 -12.88 -15.79
C HIS A 138 -4.40 -11.68 -14.86
N ALA A 139 -5.60 -11.56 -14.27
CA ALA A 139 -5.92 -10.46 -13.36
C ALA A 139 -4.98 -10.43 -12.14
N LEU A 140 -4.63 -11.59 -11.58
CA LEU A 140 -3.73 -11.67 -10.44
C LEU A 140 -2.29 -11.25 -10.79
N ARG A 141 -1.78 -11.67 -11.96
CA ARG A 141 -0.46 -11.27 -12.46
C ARG A 141 -0.40 -9.76 -12.70
N ASP A 142 -1.44 -9.20 -13.32
CA ASP A 142 -1.50 -7.78 -13.62
C ASP A 142 -1.56 -6.96 -12.31
N LEU A 143 -2.39 -7.39 -11.34
CA LEU A 143 -2.39 -6.82 -9.98
C LEU A 143 -1.01 -6.88 -9.31
N ASN A 144 -0.30 -8.00 -9.44
CA ASN A 144 1.05 -8.15 -8.89
C ASN A 144 2.04 -7.16 -9.48
N GLY A 145 2.04 -7.06 -10.82
CA GLY A 145 2.93 -6.16 -11.54
C GLY A 145 2.65 -4.69 -11.24
N GLU A 146 1.38 -4.30 -11.17
CA GLU A 146 0.98 -2.93 -10.81
C GLU A 146 1.38 -2.59 -9.38
N MET A 147 1.13 -3.47 -8.40
CA MET A 147 1.54 -3.25 -7.02
C MET A 147 3.06 -3.19 -6.88
N GLY A 148 3.81 -4.09 -7.56
CA GLY A 148 5.26 -4.06 -7.58
C GLY A 148 5.82 -2.76 -8.16
N THR A 149 5.21 -2.27 -9.24
CA THR A 149 5.55 -0.98 -9.84
C THR A 149 5.30 0.18 -8.87
N LEU A 150 4.13 0.19 -8.21
CA LEU A 150 3.76 1.23 -7.25
C LEU A 150 4.71 1.27 -6.05
N ILE A 151 5.05 0.11 -5.48
CA ILE A 151 6.03 0.02 -4.38
C ILE A 151 7.41 0.48 -4.84
N GLY A 152 7.83 0.11 -6.05
CA GLY A 152 9.09 0.60 -6.64
C GLY A 152 9.12 2.12 -6.79
N GLN A 153 8.03 2.72 -7.26
CA GLN A 153 7.87 4.18 -7.36
C GLN A 153 7.93 4.87 -5.98
N ILE A 154 7.25 4.31 -4.97
CA ILE A 154 7.34 4.82 -3.58
C ILE A 154 8.79 4.78 -3.09
N GLY A 155 9.52 3.70 -3.36
CA GLY A 155 10.94 3.59 -3.01
C GLY A 155 11.80 4.67 -3.68
N LEU A 156 11.58 4.93 -4.96
CA LEU A 156 12.27 5.99 -5.71
C LEU A 156 11.97 7.38 -5.12
N VAL A 157 10.70 7.69 -4.84
CA VAL A 157 10.29 8.94 -4.20
C VAL A 157 10.90 9.08 -2.81
N GLY A 158 10.93 8.00 -2.03
CA GLY A 158 11.58 7.97 -0.72
C GLY A 158 13.06 8.34 -0.78
N ASN A 159 13.80 7.79 -1.74
CA ASN A 159 15.20 8.16 -1.96
C ASN A 159 15.35 9.63 -2.36
N GLN A 160 14.50 10.13 -3.24
CA GLN A 160 14.54 11.52 -3.69
C GLN A 160 14.24 12.51 -2.55
N ILE A 161 13.27 12.20 -1.69
CA ILE A 161 13.00 12.98 -0.47
C ILE A 161 14.20 12.94 0.47
N GLY A 162 14.83 11.77 0.65
CA GLY A 162 16.05 11.64 1.45
C GLY A 162 17.19 12.54 0.96
N SER A 163 17.46 12.53 -0.35
CA SER A 163 18.47 13.40 -0.95
C SER A 163 18.11 14.88 -0.81
N ALA A 164 16.84 15.26 -1.03
CA ALA A 164 16.39 16.64 -0.88
C ALA A 164 16.50 17.13 0.58
N ALA A 165 16.16 16.27 1.55
CA ALA A 165 16.30 16.59 2.97
C ALA A 165 17.76 16.82 3.37
N SER A 166 18.70 16.01 2.84
CA SER A 166 20.14 16.22 3.04
C SER A 166 20.58 17.58 2.48
N GLN A 167 20.17 17.92 1.26
CA GLN A 167 20.51 19.20 0.64
C GLN A 167 19.95 20.40 1.43
N VAL A 168 18.74 20.30 1.97
CA VAL A 168 18.16 21.32 2.84
C VAL A 168 18.93 21.45 4.15
N ALA A 169 19.36 20.34 4.75
CA ALA A 169 20.19 20.36 5.96
C ALA A 169 21.53 21.06 5.72
N ASP A 170 22.22 20.72 4.62
CA ASP A 170 23.47 21.37 4.23
C ASP A 170 23.29 22.88 3.99
N SER A 171 22.23 23.24 3.25
CA SER A 171 21.90 24.65 3.00
C SER A 171 21.58 25.42 4.29
N SER A 172 20.89 24.78 5.23
CA SER A 172 20.56 25.36 6.54
C SER A 172 21.82 25.56 7.38
N GLN A 173 22.78 24.63 7.32
CA GLN A 173 24.06 24.75 8.01
C GLN A 173 24.88 25.93 7.44
N THR A 174 24.99 26.03 6.12
CA THR A 174 25.67 27.16 5.46
C THR A 174 24.98 28.49 5.81
N LEU A 175 23.65 28.55 5.79
CA LEU A 175 22.91 29.75 6.16
C LEU A 175 23.15 30.14 7.63
N SER A 176 23.13 29.17 8.55
CA SER A 176 23.42 29.41 9.98
C SER A 176 24.84 29.94 10.18
N GLN A 177 25.80 29.42 9.43
CA GLN A 177 27.18 29.89 9.48
C GLN A 177 27.30 31.32 8.93
N GLY A 178 26.70 31.60 7.77
CA GLY A 178 26.67 32.97 7.21
C GLY A 178 25.96 33.97 8.12
N ALA A 179 24.88 33.57 8.80
CA ALA A 179 24.21 34.41 9.80
C ALA A 179 25.10 34.70 11.01
N THR A 180 25.93 33.73 11.44
CA THR A 180 26.91 33.93 12.52
C THR A 180 28.01 34.89 12.10
N GLU A 181 28.51 34.77 10.86
CA GLU A 181 29.50 35.69 10.29
C GLU A 181 28.92 37.12 10.18
N GLN A 182 27.68 37.26 9.71
CA GLN A 182 27.00 38.56 9.66
C GLN A 182 26.82 39.18 11.05
N ALA A 183 26.46 38.38 12.06
CA ALA A 183 26.35 38.86 13.43
C ALA A 183 27.70 39.38 13.95
N ALA A 184 28.80 38.70 13.65
CA ALA A 184 30.15 39.16 13.99
C ALA A 184 30.51 40.47 13.28
N SER A 185 30.22 40.60 11.97
CA SER A 185 30.43 41.86 11.24
C SER A 185 29.60 43.01 11.82
N LEU A 186 28.36 42.76 12.24
CA LEU A 186 27.53 43.78 12.90
C LEU A 186 28.11 44.22 14.25
N GLN A 187 28.72 43.31 15.02
CA GLN A 187 29.43 43.66 16.26
C GLN A 187 30.64 44.56 15.98
N GLU A 188 31.41 44.26 14.93
CA GLU A 188 32.56 45.08 14.53
C GLU A 188 32.13 46.48 14.04
N ILE A 189 31.04 46.56 13.26
CA ILE A 189 30.45 47.83 12.85
C ILE A 189 29.99 48.63 14.07
N SER A 190 29.33 47.99 15.05
CA SER A 190 28.89 48.67 16.27
C SER A 190 30.07 49.20 17.08
N ALA A 191 31.17 48.44 17.18
CA ALA A 191 32.40 48.91 17.84
C ALA A 191 33.02 50.11 17.10
N SER A 192 33.08 50.03 15.77
CA SER A 192 33.56 51.13 14.91
C SER A 192 32.70 52.39 15.06
N MET A 193 31.37 52.24 15.14
CA MET A 193 30.44 53.35 15.38
C MET A 193 30.66 54.01 16.74
N ASN A 194 30.93 53.23 17.79
CA ASN A 194 31.27 53.77 19.12
C ASN A 194 32.59 54.56 19.08
N GLN A 195 33.60 54.05 18.37
CA GLN A 195 34.87 54.75 18.21
C GLN A 195 34.72 56.05 17.41
N ILE A 196 33.96 56.04 16.31
CA ILE A 196 33.65 57.24 15.51
C ILE A 196 32.90 58.27 16.36
N THR A 197 31.95 57.84 17.19
CA THR A 197 31.20 58.72 18.09
C THR A 197 32.14 59.39 19.11
N SER A 198 33.03 58.61 19.74
CA SER A 198 34.05 59.14 20.66
C SER A 198 34.98 60.15 19.97
N GLN A 199 35.46 59.82 18.77
CA GLN A 199 36.31 60.72 18.00
C GLN A 199 35.58 62.01 17.58
N THR A 200 34.29 61.91 17.26
CA THR A 200 33.46 63.07 16.93
C THR A 200 33.29 63.99 18.14
N GLN A 201 33.08 63.42 19.33
CA GLN A 201 33.02 64.18 20.58
C GLN A 201 34.35 64.89 20.86
N LEU A 202 35.48 64.19 20.75
CA LEU A 202 36.82 64.78 20.90
C LEU A 202 37.06 65.93 19.90
N ASN A 203 36.65 65.76 18.64
CA ASN A 203 36.76 66.80 17.63
C ASN A 203 35.91 68.04 17.98
N ALA A 204 34.70 67.84 18.51
CA ALA A 204 33.85 68.93 18.98
C ALA A 204 34.47 69.67 20.18
N ASP A 205 35.02 68.95 21.16
CA ASP A 205 35.70 69.53 22.32
C ASP A 205 36.94 70.33 21.89
N ASN A 206 37.74 69.79 20.97
CA ASN A 206 38.90 70.46 20.40
C ASN A 206 38.52 71.74 19.64
N ALA A 207 37.43 71.71 18.87
CA ALA A 207 36.90 72.89 18.20
C ALA A 207 36.45 73.97 19.21
N GLY A 208 35.82 73.56 20.31
CA GLY A 208 35.45 74.46 21.42
C GLY A 208 36.66 75.09 22.10
N GLN A 209 37.70 74.31 22.36
CA GLN A 209 38.97 74.81 22.91
C GLN A 209 39.66 75.79 21.95
N ALA A 210 39.74 75.46 20.66
CA ALA A 210 40.31 76.33 19.64
C ALA A 210 39.55 77.66 19.53
N ASN A 211 38.21 77.62 19.60
CA ASN A 211 37.38 78.83 19.62
C ASN A 211 37.67 79.70 20.86
N THR A 212 37.84 79.07 22.03
CA THR A 212 38.20 79.77 23.27
C THR A 212 39.57 80.45 23.17
N LEU A 213 40.57 79.72 22.66
CA LEU A 213 41.93 80.25 22.46
C LEU A 213 41.95 81.39 21.44
N ALA A 214 41.20 81.27 20.35
CA ALA A 214 41.05 82.33 19.36
C ALA A 214 40.42 83.60 19.97
N GLY A 215 39.43 83.45 20.86
CA GLY A 215 38.87 84.55 21.64
C GLY A 215 39.91 85.25 22.53
N GLN A 216 40.68 84.48 23.30
CA GLN A 216 41.75 85.03 24.16
C GLN A 216 42.85 85.75 23.37
N ALA A 217 43.21 85.22 22.19
CA ALA A 217 44.18 85.84 21.30
C ALA A 217 43.65 87.18 20.76
N ARG A 218 42.37 87.24 20.38
CA ARG A 218 41.70 88.48 19.98
C ARG A 218 41.70 89.52 21.11
N ASP A 219 41.29 89.15 22.32
CA ASP A 219 41.26 90.05 23.48
C ASP A 219 42.66 90.60 23.81
N SER A 220 43.70 89.78 23.65
CA SER A 220 45.09 90.20 23.86
C SER A 220 45.58 91.14 22.76
N ALA A 221 45.20 90.90 21.50
CA ALA A 221 45.46 91.81 20.39
C ALA A 221 44.74 93.16 20.56
N ASP A 222 43.49 93.16 21.03
CA ASP A 222 42.73 94.39 21.31
C ASP A 222 43.38 95.21 22.42
N ARG A 223 43.82 94.58 23.52
CA ARG A 223 44.59 95.25 24.58
C ARG A 223 45.93 95.80 24.07
N GLY A 224 46.64 95.04 23.23
CA GLY A 224 47.88 95.49 22.60
C GLY A 224 47.67 96.73 21.72
N ASN A 225 46.60 96.74 20.91
CA ASN A 225 46.22 97.91 20.12
C ASN A 225 45.94 99.14 21.00
N GLN A 226 45.26 98.95 22.13
CA GLN A 226 44.98 100.03 23.07
C GLN A 226 46.28 100.63 23.66
N GLN A 227 47.22 99.78 24.11
CA GLN A 227 48.53 100.23 24.60
C GLN A 227 49.35 100.93 23.53
N MET A 228 49.33 100.45 22.29
CA MET A 228 49.98 101.11 21.15
C MET A 228 49.37 102.50 20.90
N SER A 229 48.04 102.64 21.00
CA SER A 229 47.37 103.93 20.88
C SER A 229 47.77 104.89 22.00
N GLU A 230 47.82 104.42 23.25
CA GLU A 230 48.32 105.20 24.40
C GLU A 230 49.78 105.65 24.20
N MET A 231 50.64 104.76 23.72
CA MET A 231 52.04 105.07 23.41
C MET A 231 52.18 106.13 22.31
N VAL A 232 51.39 106.03 21.23
CA VAL A 232 51.38 107.04 20.15
C VAL A 232 50.92 108.40 20.68
N ASN A 233 49.90 108.43 21.53
CA ASN A 233 49.43 109.66 22.18
C ASN A 233 50.50 110.25 23.10
N ALA A 234 51.21 109.43 23.88
CA ALA A 234 52.31 109.88 24.73
C ALA A 234 53.51 110.41 23.91
N MET A 235 53.88 109.74 22.82
CA MET A 235 54.91 110.22 21.88
C MET A 235 54.53 111.56 21.25
N ALA A 236 53.26 111.74 20.87
CA ALA A 236 52.76 113.01 20.36
C ALA A 236 52.86 114.12 21.41
N ALA A 237 52.44 113.84 22.66
CA ALA A 237 52.56 114.79 23.78
C ALA A 237 54.02 115.16 24.11
N ILE A 238 54.96 114.20 24.04
CA ILE A 238 56.40 114.47 24.20
C ILE A 238 56.90 115.41 23.09
N ASN A 239 56.54 115.11 21.84
CA ASN A 239 56.93 115.93 20.68
C ASN A 239 56.38 117.37 20.78
N GLU A 240 55.15 117.53 21.25
CA GLU A 240 54.53 118.84 21.53
C GLU A 240 55.29 119.59 22.64
N SER A 241 55.62 118.90 23.75
CA SER A 241 56.31 119.50 24.90
C SER A 241 57.77 119.89 24.62
N GLY A 242 58.44 119.23 23.68
CA GLY A 242 59.80 119.57 23.25
C GLY A 242 59.88 120.73 22.25
N HIS A 243 58.73 121.22 21.76
CA HIS A 243 58.62 122.34 20.81
C HIS A 243 58.22 123.67 21.49
N SER A 244 58.27 123.74 22.83
CA SER A 244 58.12 124.96 23.65
C SER A 244 59.44 125.33 24.32
#